data_AF-A0A820DE22-F1
#
_entry.id   AF-A0A820DE22-F1
#
_cell.length_a   1.000
_cell.length_b   1.000
_cell.length_c   1.000
_cell.angle_alpha   90.00
_cell.angle_beta   90.00
_cell.angle_gamma   90.00
#
_symmetry.space_group_name_H-M   'P 1'
#
loop_
_entity.id
_entity.type
_entity.pdbx_description
1 polymer ?
#
loop_
_entity_poly.entity_id
_entity_poly.type
_entity_poly.pdbx_seq_one_letter_code
_entity_poly.pdbx_strand_id
1 'polypeptide(L)'
;SAGYTCYSLITSLNQNDANGNPIWILGDFFMRRFYSVFDMQNNRIGLALSTSYSSVQTAPSTLFQTTTTLFPPTTTTTKTVTTTATLPSQCYNYTTISDATRLTTAAAANGCDQTTFSSTSTNSPTWVRFVSPGGTKLATSPPNSGQGNVCGTAASGWTNATYPAVVGQSVNAFACFAYNGNPCFGYVYWNIIINCNGFYVHGLFGPGGCAYRYCTQ
;
A
#
# COMPACT_ATOMS: atom_id res chain seq x y z
N SER A 1 -4.14 -15.00 40.53
CA SER A 1 -3.64 -13.69 40.04
C SER A 1 -2.90 -13.91 38.74
N ALA A 2 -3.28 -13.20 37.67
CA ALA A 2 -2.49 -13.22 36.44
C ALA A 2 -1.32 -12.23 36.58
N GLY A 3 -0.08 -12.69 36.38
CA GLY A 3 1.09 -11.83 36.34
C GLY A 3 1.26 -11.21 34.96
N TYR A 4 1.53 -9.91 34.90
CA TYR A 4 1.91 -9.22 33.66
C TYR A 4 3.43 -9.24 33.52
N THR A 5 3.94 -9.80 32.42
CA THR A 5 5.37 -9.80 32.09
C THR A 5 5.69 -8.67 31.11
N CYS A 6 6.55 -7.74 31.51
CA CYS A 6 7.06 -6.70 30.63
C CYS A 6 8.30 -7.21 29.86
N TYR A 7 8.37 -6.93 28.57
CA TYR A 7 9.52 -7.27 27.72
C TYR A 7 10.16 -6.00 27.15
N SER A 8 11.49 -6.00 27.00
CA SER A 8 12.16 -5.00 26.16
C SER A 8 11.78 -5.22 24.71
N LEU A 9 11.51 -4.13 24.00
CA LEU A 9 11.26 -4.09 22.56
C LEU A 9 12.49 -3.56 21.78
N ILE A 10 13.59 -3.30 22.49
CA ILE A 10 14.90 -3.00 21.93
C ILE A 10 15.68 -4.31 21.88
N THR A 11 15.93 -4.81 20.68
CA THR A 11 16.81 -5.96 20.39
C THR A 11 18.17 -5.47 19.92
N SER A 12 19.26 -6.12 20.35
CA SER A 12 20.59 -5.84 19.82
C SER A 12 20.75 -6.35 18.39
N LEU A 13 21.38 -5.53 17.53
CA LEU A 13 21.77 -5.90 16.18
C LEU A 13 23.21 -5.44 15.96
N ASN A 14 24.11 -6.38 15.65
CA ASN A 14 25.50 -6.08 15.31
C ASN A 14 25.63 -6.05 13.78
N GLN A 15 25.19 -4.96 13.17
CA GLN A 15 25.29 -4.73 11.73
C GLN A 15 25.82 -3.33 11.43
N ASN A 16 26.67 -3.23 10.41
CA ASN A 16 27.25 -1.99 9.93
C ASN A 16 26.82 -1.69 8.48
N ASP A 17 26.98 -0.44 8.05
CA ASP A 17 26.87 -0.02 6.65
C ASP A 17 28.09 -0.46 5.83
N ALA A 18 28.08 -0.15 4.53
CA ALA A 18 29.18 -0.45 3.61
C ALA A 18 30.50 0.29 3.93
N ASN A 19 30.48 1.26 4.85
CA ASN A 19 31.64 2.04 5.30
C ASN A 19 32.14 1.61 6.69
N GLY A 20 31.44 0.68 7.36
CA GLY A 20 31.76 0.20 8.71
C GLY A 20 31.06 0.94 9.86
N ASN A 21 30.14 1.87 9.59
CA ASN A 21 29.36 2.57 10.62
C ASN A 21 28.23 1.69 11.17
N PRO A 22 27.97 1.66 12.50
CA PRO A 22 26.86 0.89 13.06
C PRO A 22 25.50 1.45 12.63
N ILE A 23 24.58 0.57 12.21
CA ILE A 23 23.22 0.95 11.79
C ILE A 23 22.16 0.66 12.85
N TRP A 24 21.10 1.47 12.86
CA TRP A 24 19.96 1.34 13.78
C TRP A 24 18.65 1.19 13.01
N ILE A 25 17.79 0.27 13.45
CA ILE A 25 16.47 0.03 12.83
C ILE A 25 15.38 0.61 13.73
N LEU A 26 14.69 1.65 13.24
CA LEU A 26 13.57 2.29 13.94
C LEU A 26 12.26 1.60 13.58
N GLY A 27 11.92 0.57 14.36
CA GLY A 27 10.75 -0.28 14.15
C GLY A 27 9.38 0.38 14.41
N ASP A 28 8.33 -0.42 14.34
CA ASP A 28 6.93 0.05 14.45
C ASP A 28 6.65 0.77 15.77
N PHE A 29 7.23 0.38 16.89
CA PHE A 29 7.09 1.08 18.18
C PHE A 29 7.54 2.55 18.13
N PHE A 30 8.58 2.87 17.35
CA PHE A 30 8.99 4.25 17.10
C PHE A 30 7.97 4.96 16.19
N MET A 31 7.55 4.31 15.11
CA MET A 31 6.58 4.85 14.14
C MET A 31 5.13 4.93 14.66
N ARG A 32 4.82 4.31 15.80
CA ARG A 32 3.56 4.55 16.56
C ARG A 32 3.59 5.90 17.29
N ARG A 33 4.76 6.33 17.77
CA ARG A 33 4.96 7.60 18.50
C ARG A 33 5.10 8.79 17.54
N PHE A 34 5.71 8.57 16.38
CA PHE A 34 5.96 9.61 15.38
C PHE A 34 5.32 9.28 14.03
N TYR A 35 4.61 10.26 13.46
CA TYR A 35 4.24 10.25 12.05
C TYR A 35 5.48 10.54 11.21
N SER A 36 5.89 9.57 10.39
CA SER A 36 7.08 9.64 9.54
C SER A 36 6.74 10.00 8.09
N VAL A 37 7.41 11.01 7.55
CA VAL A 37 7.28 11.45 6.15
C VAL A 37 8.57 11.12 5.41
N PHE A 38 8.50 10.20 4.44
CA PHE A 38 9.63 9.80 3.60
C PHE A 38 9.69 10.68 2.34
N ASP A 39 10.38 11.81 2.45
CA ASP A 39 10.51 12.82 1.39
C ASP A 39 11.67 12.44 0.45
N MET A 40 11.36 11.54 -0.49
CA MET A 40 12.30 11.06 -1.50
C MET A 40 12.76 12.16 -2.46
N GLN A 41 11.98 13.23 -2.66
CA GLN A 41 12.35 14.35 -3.53
C GLN A 41 13.50 15.18 -2.95
N ASN A 42 13.56 15.30 -1.62
CA ASN A 42 14.61 16.03 -0.90
C ASN A 42 15.57 15.08 -0.15
N ASN A 43 15.52 13.78 -0.44
CA ASN A 43 16.31 12.70 0.17
C ASN A 43 16.36 12.77 1.72
N ARG A 44 15.21 12.96 2.37
CA ARG A 44 15.11 13.16 3.83
C ARG A 44 13.91 12.47 4.45
N ILE A 45 13.95 12.30 5.78
CA ILE A 45 12.81 11.82 6.58
C ILE A 45 12.40 12.94 7.55
N GLY A 46 11.13 13.32 7.52
CA GLY A 46 10.52 14.21 8.51
C GLY A 46 9.79 13.42 9.58
N LEU A 47 9.82 13.89 10.83
CA LEU A 47 9.10 13.29 11.96
C LEU A 47 8.22 14.34 12.64
N ALA A 48 6.98 13.98 12.94
CA ALA A 48 6.04 14.75 13.76
C ALA A 48 5.39 13.85 14.80
N LEU A 49 4.83 14.40 15.89
CA LEU A 49 4.11 13.59 16.88
C LEU A 49 2.83 13.00 16.26
N SER A 50 2.58 11.70 16.44
CA SER A 50 1.35 11.07 15.94
C SER A 50 0.12 11.58 16.69
N THR A 51 -1.03 11.70 16.02
CA THR A 51 -2.25 12.33 16.61
C THR A 51 -2.68 11.65 17.92
N SER A 52 -2.62 10.32 17.97
CA SER A 52 -2.93 9.49 19.15
C SER A 52 -1.91 9.59 20.27
N TYR A 53 -0.70 10.09 19.99
CA TYR A 53 0.31 10.39 21.01
C TYR A 53 0.21 11.84 21.50
N SER A 54 -0.03 12.79 20.60
CA SER A 54 -0.27 14.21 20.91
C SER A 54 -1.47 14.39 21.84
N SER A 55 -2.56 13.65 21.63
CA SER A 55 -3.73 13.63 22.52
C SER A 55 -3.47 13.08 23.93
N VAL A 56 -2.33 12.43 24.16
CA VAL A 56 -1.91 11.85 25.46
C VAL A 56 -0.91 12.77 26.18
N GLN A 57 -0.45 13.84 25.54
CA GLN A 57 0.42 14.83 26.18
C GLN A 57 -0.41 15.91 26.90
N THR A 58 -0.98 15.55 28.07
CA THR A 58 -1.38 16.54 29.06
C THR A 58 -0.17 17.42 29.39
N ALA A 59 -0.26 18.71 29.07
CA ALA A 59 0.87 19.61 29.16
C ALA A 59 1.35 19.75 30.61
N PRO A 60 2.63 19.49 30.94
CA PRO A 60 3.18 19.90 32.21
C PRO A 60 3.14 21.42 32.29
N SER A 61 2.43 21.95 33.27
CA SER A 61 2.09 23.36 33.37
C SER A 61 3.32 24.26 33.51
N THR A 62 3.66 24.98 32.45
CA THR A 62 4.61 26.10 32.50
C THR A 62 3.90 27.39 32.08
N LEU A 63 3.91 28.37 32.98
CA LEU A 63 3.25 29.67 32.79
C LEU A 63 4.09 30.56 31.87
N PHE A 64 3.85 30.47 30.56
CA PHE A 64 4.32 31.48 29.61
C PHE A 64 3.20 32.48 29.35
N GLN A 65 3.34 33.68 29.93
CA GLN A 65 2.39 34.78 29.77
C GLN A 65 2.44 35.32 28.33
N THR A 66 1.28 35.42 27.68
CA THR A 66 1.17 35.87 26.30
C THR A 66 1.26 37.40 26.20
N THR A 67 2.47 37.94 26.06
CA THR A 67 2.67 39.35 25.67
C THR A 67 2.29 39.55 24.20
N THR A 68 1.03 39.98 23.97
CA THR A 68 0.54 40.34 22.64
C THR A 68 1.27 41.56 22.10
N THR A 69 2.26 41.33 21.24
CA THR A 69 2.86 42.36 20.39
C THR A 69 2.07 42.48 19.10
N LEU A 70 1.65 43.70 18.76
CA LEU A 70 0.86 43.99 17.56
C LEU A 70 1.76 43.99 16.32
N PHE A 71 1.99 42.81 15.75
CA PHE A 71 2.51 42.71 14.38
C PHE A 71 1.41 43.07 13.37
N PRO A 72 1.73 43.82 12.29
CA PRO A 72 0.75 44.17 11.28
C PRO A 72 0.26 42.94 10.50
N PRO A 73 -0.94 42.98 9.92
CA PRO A 73 -1.51 41.85 9.19
C PRO A 73 -0.76 41.61 7.87
N THR A 74 0.18 40.66 7.87
CA THR A 74 0.83 40.19 6.65
C THR A 74 -0.19 39.56 5.72
N THR A 75 -0.35 40.10 4.51
CA THR A 75 -1.27 39.57 3.49
C THR A 75 -0.76 38.23 2.95
N THR A 76 -1.20 37.13 3.56
CA THR A 76 -0.88 35.77 3.09
C THR A 76 -1.50 35.52 1.72
N THR A 77 -0.75 35.83 0.68
CA THR A 77 -1.12 35.55 -0.70
C THR A 77 -1.02 34.03 -0.91
N THR A 78 -2.17 33.34 -0.90
CA THR A 78 -2.25 31.90 -1.14
C THR A 78 -1.89 31.57 -2.59
N LYS A 79 -0.59 31.51 -2.87
CA LYS A 79 -0.07 31.12 -4.18
C LYS A 79 -0.30 29.62 -4.34
N THR A 80 -1.28 29.24 -5.15
CA THR A 80 -1.53 27.85 -5.54
C THR A 80 -0.32 27.31 -6.30
N VAL A 81 0.60 26.65 -5.60
CA VAL A 81 1.73 25.99 -6.22
C VAL A 81 1.22 24.67 -6.80
N THR A 82 1.02 24.65 -8.12
CA THR A 82 0.79 23.41 -8.88
C THR A 82 2.10 22.62 -8.94
N THR A 83 2.47 21.99 -7.83
CA THR A 83 3.65 21.13 -7.75
C THR A 83 3.36 19.86 -8.54
N THR A 84 3.94 19.73 -9.72
CA THR A 84 3.90 18.46 -10.48
C THR A 84 4.65 17.40 -9.70
N ALA A 85 3.91 16.57 -8.95
CA ALA A 85 4.49 15.47 -8.19
C ALA A 85 5.24 14.52 -9.13
N THR A 86 6.50 14.22 -8.82
CA THR A 86 7.29 13.23 -9.55
C THR A 86 6.79 11.83 -9.20
N LEU A 87 6.12 11.16 -10.14
CA LEU A 87 5.56 9.83 -9.92
C LEU A 87 6.67 8.77 -9.70
N PRO A 88 6.38 7.69 -8.95
CA PRO A 88 7.29 6.54 -8.82
C PRO A 88 7.68 5.94 -10.17
N SER A 89 8.88 5.34 -10.28
CA SER A 89 9.40 4.75 -11.53
C SER A 89 8.50 3.64 -12.09
N GLN A 90 7.75 2.97 -11.22
CA GLN A 90 6.74 1.95 -11.52
C GLN A 90 5.57 2.52 -12.34
N CYS A 91 5.31 3.83 -12.28
CA CYS A 91 4.31 4.51 -13.13
C CYS A 91 4.77 4.71 -14.58
N TYR A 92 6.00 4.31 -14.92
CA TYR A 92 6.56 4.35 -16.27
C TYR A 92 7.06 2.97 -16.74
N ASN A 93 7.35 2.05 -15.80
CA ASN A 93 7.91 0.73 -16.06
C ASN A 93 6.93 -0.37 -15.61
N TYR A 94 6.00 -0.71 -16.48
CA TYR A 94 4.99 -1.76 -16.28
C TYR A 94 4.62 -2.44 -17.61
N THR A 95 4.07 -3.66 -17.56
CA THR A 95 3.42 -4.27 -18.73
C THR A 95 1.91 -4.02 -18.73
N THR A 96 1.28 -3.97 -19.90
CA THR A 96 -0.17 -3.79 -20.02
C THR A 96 -0.90 -5.12 -20.14
N ILE A 97 -2.09 -5.22 -19.52
CA ILE A 97 -2.98 -6.37 -19.63
C ILE A 97 -4.35 -5.89 -20.08
N SER A 98 -4.73 -6.26 -21.31
CA SER A 98 -5.99 -5.87 -21.98
C SER A 98 -7.04 -6.99 -22.05
N ASP A 99 -6.79 -8.11 -21.38
CA ASP A 99 -7.58 -9.34 -21.50
C ASP A 99 -8.99 -9.22 -20.88
N ALA A 100 -9.99 -9.10 -21.75
CA ALA A 100 -11.42 -9.04 -21.40
C ALA A 100 -11.91 -10.22 -20.55
N THR A 101 -11.27 -11.39 -20.63
CA THR A 101 -11.67 -12.55 -19.82
C THR A 101 -11.43 -12.35 -18.33
N ARG A 102 -10.66 -11.34 -17.91
CA ARG A 102 -10.40 -11.03 -16.48
C ARG A 102 -11.54 -10.28 -15.79
N LEU A 103 -12.52 -9.74 -16.52
CA LEU A 103 -13.62 -8.99 -15.93
C LEU A 103 -14.44 -9.85 -14.95
N THR A 104 -14.94 -9.25 -13.87
CA THR A 104 -15.87 -9.93 -12.93
C THR A 104 -17.17 -10.41 -13.57
N THR A 105 -17.50 -9.92 -14.77
CA THR A 105 -18.64 -10.34 -15.60
C THR A 105 -18.29 -11.44 -16.62
N ALA A 106 -17.02 -11.81 -16.77
CA ALA A 106 -16.60 -12.90 -17.65
C ALA A 106 -16.78 -14.27 -16.97
N ALA A 107 -17.18 -15.28 -17.74
CA ALA A 107 -17.39 -16.65 -17.28
C ALA A 107 -16.09 -17.34 -16.80
N ALA A 108 -16.23 -18.48 -16.12
CA ALA A 108 -15.12 -19.37 -15.79
C ALA A 108 -14.35 -19.86 -17.05
N ALA A 109 -13.06 -20.09 -16.88
CA ALA A 109 -12.18 -20.78 -17.83
C ALA A 109 -10.95 -21.35 -17.07
N ASN A 110 -9.94 -21.82 -17.81
CA ASN A 110 -8.70 -22.38 -17.23
C ASN A 110 -7.56 -21.35 -17.13
N GLY A 111 -7.89 -20.06 -16.96
CA GLY A 111 -6.91 -18.98 -16.85
C GLY A 111 -6.17 -18.99 -15.52
N CYS A 112 -4.85 -18.89 -15.61
CA CYS A 112 -3.89 -19.03 -14.52
C CYS A 112 -3.00 -17.78 -14.42
N ASP A 113 -2.75 -17.29 -13.20
CA ASP A 113 -1.81 -16.19 -12.95
C ASP A 113 -0.51 -16.60 -12.25
N GLN A 114 -0.39 -17.86 -11.80
CA GLN A 114 0.81 -18.40 -11.12
C GLN A 114 2.10 -18.18 -11.92
N THR A 115 2.03 -18.32 -13.24
CA THR A 115 3.17 -18.12 -14.16
C THR A 115 3.20 -16.71 -14.78
N THR A 116 2.05 -16.03 -14.91
CA THR A 116 1.96 -14.66 -15.41
C THR A 116 2.60 -13.66 -14.45
N PHE A 117 2.44 -13.87 -13.14
CA PHE A 117 3.07 -13.08 -12.08
C PHE A 117 4.09 -13.94 -11.32
N SER A 118 4.96 -14.65 -12.04
CA SER A 118 5.88 -15.69 -11.52
C SER A 118 6.87 -15.24 -10.42
N SER A 119 6.86 -13.97 -10.05
CA SER A 119 7.56 -13.51 -8.85
C SER A 119 6.96 -14.12 -7.58
N THR A 120 7.86 -14.70 -6.78
CA THR A 120 7.59 -15.24 -5.43
C THR A 120 8.44 -14.57 -4.36
N SER A 121 9.40 -13.72 -4.74
CA SER A 121 10.29 -12.99 -3.83
C SER A 121 9.68 -11.62 -3.49
N THR A 122 9.37 -11.40 -2.20
CA THR A 122 8.57 -10.29 -1.66
C THR A 122 8.97 -8.87 -2.08
N ASN A 123 10.17 -8.69 -2.62
CA ASN A 123 10.76 -7.40 -2.95
C ASN A 123 10.69 -7.06 -4.45
N SER A 124 10.23 -7.99 -5.31
CA SER A 124 10.30 -7.88 -6.76
C SER A 124 8.97 -8.24 -7.47
N PRO A 125 7.84 -7.59 -7.17
CA PRO A 125 6.55 -7.91 -7.80
C PRO A 125 6.55 -7.68 -9.32
N THR A 126 5.67 -8.37 -10.03
CA THR A 126 5.41 -8.11 -11.45
C THR A 126 4.53 -6.86 -11.58
N TRP A 127 5.09 -5.75 -12.07
CA TRP A 127 4.40 -4.47 -12.23
C TRP A 127 3.56 -4.45 -13.52
N VAL A 128 2.24 -4.37 -13.37
CA VAL A 128 1.28 -4.39 -14.48
C VAL A 128 0.24 -3.29 -14.40
N ARG A 129 -0.34 -2.93 -15.55
CA ARG A 129 -1.50 -2.03 -15.67
C ARG A 129 -2.62 -2.74 -16.43
N PHE A 130 -3.78 -2.87 -15.80
CA PHE A 130 -4.99 -3.31 -16.48
C PHE A 130 -5.55 -2.18 -17.36
N VAL A 131 -5.96 -2.51 -18.59
CA VAL A 131 -6.52 -1.57 -19.55
C VAL A 131 -7.71 -2.20 -20.30
N SER A 132 -8.62 -1.36 -20.80
CA SER A 132 -9.75 -1.80 -21.62
C SER A 132 -9.29 -2.65 -22.83
N PRO A 133 -10.01 -3.72 -23.20
CA PRO A 133 -11.29 -4.19 -22.62
C PRO A 133 -11.15 -4.99 -21.31
N GLY A 134 -9.95 -5.32 -20.85
CA GLY A 134 -9.67 -6.14 -19.65
C GLY A 134 -9.89 -5.48 -18.29
N GLY A 135 -10.76 -4.48 -18.19
CA GLY A 135 -10.93 -3.65 -17.00
C GLY A 135 -9.76 -2.68 -16.77
N THR A 136 -9.79 -1.93 -15.68
CA THR A 136 -8.81 -0.86 -15.35
C THR A 136 -8.21 -1.00 -13.96
N LYS A 137 -8.82 -1.81 -13.10
CA LYS A 137 -8.41 -2.05 -11.72
C LYS A 137 -8.82 -3.45 -11.28
N LEU A 138 -8.22 -3.98 -10.23
CA LEU A 138 -8.66 -5.24 -9.61
C LEU A 138 -10.06 -5.10 -9.00
N ALA A 139 -10.80 -6.22 -8.95
CA ALA A 139 -12.06 -6.33 -8.22
C ALA A 139 -11.88 -5.96 -6.73
N THR A 140 -12.74 -5.08 -6.19
CA THR A 140 -12.70 -4.65 -4.78
C THR A 140 -13.66 -5.41 -3.85
N SER A 141 -14.24 -6.51 -4.31
CA SER A 141 -15.20 -7.34 -3.57
C SER A 141 -15.16 -8.80 -4.05
N PRO A 142 -15.65 -9.78 -3.26
CA PRO A 142 -15.68 -11.19 -3.66
C PRO A 142 -16.44 -11.42 -4.98
N PRO A 143 -15.78 -11.89 -6.04
CA PRO A 143 -16.43 -12.17 -7.32
C PRO A 143 -17.46 -13.29 -7.15
N ASN A 144 -18.60 -13.16 -7.86
CA ASN A 144 -19.73 -14.10 -7.77
C ASN A 144 -20.13 -14.42 -6.31
N SER A 145 -20.25 -13.39 -5.46
CA SER A 145 -20.61 -13.50 -4.04
C SER A 145 -19.73 -14.46 -3.21
N GLY A 146 -18.47 -14.67 -3.61
CA GLY A 146 -17.55 -15.59 -2.95
C GLY A 146 -17.54 -17.02 -3.53
N GLN A 147 -18.35 -17.32 -4.55
CA GLN A 147 -18.34 -18.62 -5.22
C GLN A 147 -17.12 -18.83 -6.15
N GLY A 148 -16.51 -17.74 -6.63
CA GLY A 148 -15.53 -17.81 -7.71
C GLY A 148 -16.18 -18.14 -9.06
N ASN A 149 -15.47 -18.89 -9.91
CA ASN A 149 -15.95 -19.35 -11.23
C ASN A 149 -16.36 -18.22 -12.19
N VAL A 150 -15.66 -17.08 -12.08
CA VAL A 150 -15.70 -15.93 -13.00
C VAL A 150 -14.28 -15.43 -13.28
N CYS A 151 -14.13 -14.45 -14.18
CA CYS A 151 -12.83 -13.86 -14.57
C CYS A 151 -11.92 -14.83 -15.35
N GLY A 152 -12.51 -15.79 -16.07
CA GLY A 152 -11.77 -16.78 -16.85
C GLY A 152 -10.97 -17.75 -15.99
N THR A 153 -11.40 -18.00 -14.75
CA THR A 153 -10.74 -18.91 -13.81
C THR A 153 -11.74 -19.66 -12.93
N ALA A 154 -11.26 -20.61 -12.11
CA ALA A 154 -12.05 -21.32 -11.10
C ALA A 154 -12.06 -20.56 -9.76
N ALA A 155 -10.91 -20.09 -9.27
CA ALA A 155 -10.78 -19.36 -8.02
C ALA A 155 -10.46 -17.87 -8.27
N SER A 156 -11.49 -17.03 -8.14
CA SER A 156 -11.53 -15.67 -8.66
C SER A 156 -10.95 -14.65 -7.66
N GLY A 157 -9.84 -14.01 -8.04
CA GLY A 157 -9.03 -13.13 -7.21
C GLY A 157 -9.52 -11.69 -7.12
N TRP A 158 -9.57 -11.13 -5.92
CA TRP A 158 -10.01 -9.76 -5.62
C TRP A 158 -9.18 -9.18 -4.47
N THR A 159 -9.30 -7.88 -4.21
CA THR A 159 -8.60 -7.21 -3.10
C THR A 159 -9.59 -6.46 -2.20
N ASN A 160 -9.32 -6.44 -0.90
CA ASN A 160 -10.05 -5.59 0.05
C ASN A 160 -9.41 -4.20 0.21
N ALA A 161 -8.40 -3.86 -0.59
CA ALA A 161 -7.67 -2.60 -0.48
C ALA A 161 -8.44 -1.40 -1.03
N THR A 162 -8.48 -0.31 -0.26
CA THR A 162 -8.90 1.01 -0.75
C THR A 162 -7.85 1.55 -1.72
N TYR A 163 -8.27 1.94 -2.91
CA TYR A 163 -7.37 2.47 -3.93
C TYR A 163 -6.81 3.85 -3.53
N PRO A 164 -5.51 4.14 -3.77
CA PRO A 164 -4.88 5.39 -3.35
C PRO A 164 -5.46 6.59 -4.10
N ALA A 165 -6.00 7.57 -3.37
CA ALA A 165 -6.61 8.76 -3.96
C ALA A 165 -5.57 9.82 -4.38
N VAL A 166 -4.39 9.85 -3.74
CA VAL A 166 -3.34 10.83 -4.01
C VAL A 166 -2.40 10.33 -5.11
N VAL A 167 -2.13 11.16 -6.12
CA VAL A 167 -1.19 10.83 -7.20
C VAL A 167 0.21 10.57 -6.64
N GLY A 168 0.85 9.49 -7.08
CA GLY A 168 2.15 9.03 -6.60
C GLY A 168 2.09 8.20 -5.32
N GLN A 169 0.95 8.14 -4.62
CA GLN A 169 0.78 7.30 -3.42
C GLN A 169 0.73 5.82 -3.80
N SER A 170 1.47 5.01 -3.05
CA SER A 170 1.34 3.55 -3.01
C SER A 170 0.57 3.08 -1.76
N VAL A 171 -0.08 1.93 -1.86
CA VAL A 171 -0.64 1.17 -0.73
C VAL A 171 -0.33 -0.31 -0.88
N ASN A 172 -0.12 -0.99 0.25
CA ASN A 172 -0.07 -2.45 0.29
C ASN A 172 -1.50 -3.00 0.16
N ALA A 173 -1.67 -4.05 -0.64
CA ALA A 173 -2.95 -4.63 -0.99
C ALA A 173 -2.94 -6.14 -0.75
N PHE A 174 -3.79 -6.59 0.17
CA PHE A 174 -4.08 -8.00 0.36
C PHE A 174 -5.03 -8.48 -0.75
N ALA A 175 -4.76 -9.65 -1.32
CA ALA A 175 -5.65 -10.29 -2.29
C ALA A 175 -6.18 -11.62 -1.76
N CYS A 176 -7.47 -11.84 -1.94
CA CYS A 176 -8.20 -13.07 -1.65
C CYS A 176 -8.63 -13.73 -2.97
N PHE A 177 -8.72 -15.05 -2.99
CA PHE A 177 -9.27 -15.81 -4.11
C PHE A 177 -10.53 -16.54 -3.66
N ALA A 178 -11.67 -16.16 -4.26
CA ALA A 178 -12.99 -16.71 -3.97
C ALA A 178 -13.17 -18.08 -4.65
N TYR A 179 -13.61 -19.10 -3.91
CA TYR A 179 -13.80 -20.45 -4.45
C TYR A 179 -14.82 -21.25 -3.60
N ASN A 180 -15.75 -21.93 -4.27
CA ASN A 180 -16.75 -22.82 -3.66
C ASN A 180 -17.53 -22.21 -2.48
N GLY A 181 -17.80 -20.90 -2.54
CA GLY A 181 -18.57 -20.15 -1.54
C GLY A 181 -17.72 -19.54 -0.42
N ASN A 182 -16.43 -19.89 -0.33
CA ASN A 182 -15.49 -19.17 0.53
C ASN A 182 -14.92 -17.96 -0.23
N PRO A 183 -15.19 -16.71 0.19
CA PRO A 183 -14.69 -15.51 -0.48
C PRO A 183 -13.16 -15.34 -0.40
N CYS A 184 -12.48 -16.04 0.50
CA CYS A 184 -11.02 -16.00 0.66
C CYS A 184 -10.47 -17.41 0.93
N PHE A 185 -10.57 -18.30 -0.07
CA PHE A 185 -10.06 -19.66 0.00
C PHE A 185 -8.53 -19.71 -0.12
N GLY A 186 -7.97 -18.93 -1.06
CA GLY A 186 -6.54 -18.66 -1.18
C GLY A 186 -6.24 -17.17 -1.01
N TYR A 187 -4.98 -16.80 -0.81
CA TYR A 187 -4.59 -15.39 -0.61
C TYR A 187 -3.15 -15.07 -1.03
N VAL A 188 -2.86 -13.77 -1.21
CA VAL A 188 -1.53 -13.19 -1.42
C VAL A 188 -1.43 -11.87 -0.63
N TYR A 189 -0.38 -11.72 0.20
CA TYR A 189 -0.26 -10.59 1.14
C TYR A 189 0.40 -9.31 0.58
N TRP A 190 1.34 -9.45 -0.35
CA TRP A 190 2.35 -8.40 -0.59
C TRP A 190 2.09 -7.53 -1.83
N ASN A 191 0.93 -7.64 -2.47
CA ASN A 191 0.65 -6.86 -3.67
C ASN A 191 0.66 -5.35 -3.36
N ILE A 192 0.94 -4.52 -4.36
CA ILE A 192 1.05 -3.06 -4.22
C ILE A 192 0.17 -2.39 -5.27
N ILE A 193 -0.54 -1.32 -4.89
CA ILE A 193 -1.32 -0.49 -5.81
C ILE A 193 -0.77 0.94 -5.75
N ILE A 194 -0.48 1.53 -6.92
CA ILE A 194 0.05 2.90 -7.05
C ILE A 194 -0.88 3.73 -7.93
N ASN A 195 -1.23 4.94 -7.48
CA ASN A 195 -1.95 5.91 -8.31
C ASN A 195 -0.95 6.65 -9.22
N CYS A 196 -1.04 6.40 -10.52
CA CYS A 196 -0.10 6.91 -11.52
C CYS A 196 -0.70 8.03 -12.38
N ASN A 197 -1.53 8.90 -11.77
CA ASN A 197 -2.20 10.04 -12.41
C ASN A 197 -3.21 9.61 -13.50
N GLY A 198 -4.43 9.28 -13.07
CA GLY A 198 -5.53 8.87 -13.97
C GLY A 198 -5.55 7.38 -14.34
N PHE A 199 -4.58 6.60 -13.86
CA PHE A 199 -4.59 5.13 -13.91
C PHE A 199 -3.88 4.54 -12.69
N TYR A 200 -4.06 3.23 -12.48
CA TYR A 200 -3.37 2.49 -11.43
C TYR A 200 -2.36 1.52 -12.03
N VAL A 201 -1.25 1.32 -11.32
CA VAL A 201 -0.29 0.24 -11.58
C VAL A 201 -0.28 -0.69 -10.37
N HIS A 202 -0.27 -1.99 -10.65
CA HIS A 202 -0.39 -3.08 -9.69
C HIS A 202 0.91 -3.88 -9.68
N GLY A 203 1.61 -3.89 -8.55
CA GLY A 203 2.69 -4.84 -8.29
C GLY A 203 2.08 -6.13 -7.78
N LEU A 204 2.10 -7.19 -8.60
CA LEU A 204 1.44 -8.47 -8.30
C LEU A 204 2.41 -9.61 -8.08
N PHE A 205 2.02 -10.54 -7.21
CA PHE A 205 2.70 -11.80 -6.95
C PHE A 205 1.86 -13.02 -7.36
N GLY A 206 2.54 -14.08 -7.76
CA GLY A 206 1.95 -15.30 -8.27
C GLY A 206 1.21 -16.08 -7.18
N PRO A 207 -0.08 -16.41 -7.36
CA PRO A 207 -0.78 -17.30 -6.45
C PRO A 207 -0.21 -18.74 -6.54
N GLY A 208 -0.30 -19.50 -5.45
CA GLY A 208 0.32 -20.82 -5.30
C GLY A 208 -0.25 -21.97 -6.16
N GLY A 209 -0.99 -21.68 -7.23
CA GLY A 209 -1.61 -22.69 -8.09
C GLY A 209 -2.32 -22.08 -9.31
N CYS A 210 -2.38 -22.83 -10.43
CA CYS A 210 -2.99 -22.32 -11.67
C CYS A 210 -4.52 -22.20 -11.67
N ALA A 211 -5.21 -22.68 -10.63
CA ALA A 211 -6.66 -22.46 -10.47
C ALA A 211 -7.00 -21.02 -10.03
N TYR A 212 -5.99 -20.19 -9.71
CA TYR A 212 -6.12 -18.84 -9.19
C TYR A 212 -5.80 -17.78 -10.25
N ARG A 213 -6.66 -16.75 -10.34
CA ARG A 213 -6.48 -15.61 -11.27
C ARG A 213 -7.08 -14.32 -10.74
N TYR A 214 -6.39 -13.20 -10.91
CA TYR A 214 -6.84 -11.87 -10.50
C TYR A 214 -7.93 -11.33 -11.46
N CYS A 215 -9.07 -10.95 -10.87
CA CYS A 215 -10.22 -10.32 -11.54
C CYS A 215 -10.07 -8.80 -11.68
N THR A 216 -10.74 -8.24 -12.67
CA THR A 216 -10.76 -6.80 -12.96
C THR A 216 -12.16 -6.19 -13.10
N GLN A 217 -12.22 -4.86 -12.99
CA GLN A 217 -13.40 -4.00 -13.13
C GLN A 217 -13.01 -2.54 -13.46
#